data_AF-A0A397II21-F1
#
_entry.id   AF-A0A397II21-F1
#
_cell.length_a   1.000
_cell.length_b   1.000
_cell.length_c   1.000
_cell.angle_alpha   90.00
_cell.angle_beta   90.00
_cell.angle_gamma   90.00
#
_symmetry.space_group_name_H-M   'P 1'
#
loop_
_entity.id
_entity.type
_entity.pdbx_description
1 polymer ?
#
loop_
_entity_poly.entity_id
_entity_poly.type
_entity_poly.pdbx_seq_one_letter_code
_entity_poly.pdbx_strand_id
1 'polypeptide(L)'
;MRCWDARVTHRPTFKELYDELVQYWDYYDDDLREGKNKDSEIEIQIKKAEEWSANQESTNTKTTTTTTPLNYQTHPQAIYTSRLLNYSKLPKPKNEENFERELEELTKSFSHIINTNDDIDEF
;
A
#
# COMPACT_ATOMS: atom_id res chain seq x y z
N MET A 1 -3.82 -5.25 8.54
CA MET A 1 -3.69 -3.78 8.69
C MET A 1 -4.73 -3.26 9.67
N ARG A 2 -4.29 -2.75 10.84
CA ARG A 2 -5.19 -2.26 11.92
C ARG A 2 -6.02 -1.04 11.53
N CYS A 3 -5.66 -0.34 10.45
CA CYS A 3 -6.39 0.81 9.94
C CYS A 3 -7.78 0.47 9.36
N TRP A 4 -8.04 -0.80 9.04
CA TRP A 4 -9.32 -1.26 8.48
C TRP A 4 -10.36 -1.65 9.54
N ASP A 5 -10.01 -1.64 10.82
CA ASP A 5 -10.94 -2.01 11.88
C ASP A 5 -12.13 -1.02 11.93
N ALA A 6 -13.36 -1.52 11.90
CA ALA A 6 -14.58 -0.74 12.02
C ALA A 6 -14.64 0.05 13.35
N ARG A 7 -13.98 -0.45 14.40
CA ARG A 7 -13.89 0.17 15.72
C ARG A 7 -12.78 1.22 15.72
N VAL A 8 -13.18 2.48 15.90
CA VAL A 8 -12.25 3.62 15.93
C VAL A 8 -11.14 3.43 16.97
N THR A 9 -11.46 2.85 18.12
CA THR A 9 -10.49 2.63 19.22
C THR A 9 -9.41 1.59 18.92
N HIS A 10 -9.59 0.76 17.88
CA HIS A 10 -8.63 -0.28 17.49
C HIS A 10 -7.74 0.15 16.33
N ARG A 11 -8.09 1.27 15.66
CA ARG A 11 -7.27 1.85 14.61
C ARG A 11 -6.03 2.51 15.21
N PRO A 12 -4.88 2.43 14.52
CA PRO A 12 -3.71 3.19 14.93
C PRO A 12 -4.01 4.69 14.80
N THR A 13 -3.48 5.44 15.73
CA THR A 13 -3.30 6.88 15.57
C THR A 13 -2.29 7.15 14.46
N PHE A 14 -2.31 8.38 13.93
CA PHE A 14 -1.32 8.80 12.95
C PHE A 14 0.12 8.62 13.45
N LYS A 15 0.35 8.87 14.73
CA LYS A 15 1.67 8.70 15.36
C LYS A 15 2.11 7.24 15.37
N GLU A 16 1.25 6.33 15.82
CA GLU A 16 1.55 4.89 15.84
C GLU A 16 1.83 4.36 14.43
N LEU A 17 1.05 4.80 13.43
CA LEU A 17 1.27 4.43 12.04
C LEU A 17 2.61 4.95 11.52
N TYR A 18 2.98 6.19 11.85
CA TYR A 18 4.26 6.76 11.48
C TYR A 18 5.42 5.99 12.11
N ASP A 19 5.33 5.70 13.41
CA ASP A 19 6.37 4.95 14.14
C ASP A 19 6.56 3.53 13.56
N GLU A 20 5.50 2.87 13.10
CA GLU A 20 5.54 1.56 12.42
C GLU A 20 6.18 1.65 11.03
N LEU A 21 5.81 2.67 10.24
CA LEU A 21 6.37 2.88 8.89
C LEU A 21 7.85 3.23 8.92
N VAL A 22 8.29 4.03 9.90
CA VAL A 22 9.71 4.39 10.08
C VAL A 22 10.53 3.15 10.38
N GLN A 23 10.09 2.28 11.29
CA GLN A 23 10.79 1.03 11.59
C GLN A 23 10.95 0.14 10.35
N TYR A 24 9.91 0.06 9.52
CA TYR A 24 9.98 -0.70 8.27
C TYR A 24 10.96 -0.05 7.27
N TRP A 25 10.96 1.28 7.18
CA TRP A 25 11.90 2.02 6.34
C TRP A 25 13.35 1.86 6.78
N ASP A 26 13.62 1.95 8.08
CA ASP A 26 14.96 1.80 8.63
C ASP A 26 15.49 0.38 8.36
N TYR A 27 14.67 -0.66 8.56
CA TYR A 27 15.00 -2.04 8.21
C TYR A 27 15.33 -2.20 6.72
N TYR A 28 14.50 -1.62 5.85
CA TYR A 28 14.71 -1.67 4.41
C TYR A 28 15.97 -0.90 3.96
N ASP A 29 16.22 0.29 4.51
CA ASP A 29 17.42 1.10 4.20
C ASP A 29 18.70 0.41 4.67
N ASP A 30 18.69 -0.22 5.85
CA ASP A 30 19.83 -1.01 6.33
C ASP A 30 20.12 -2.21 5.40
N ASP A 31 19.10 -2.98 5.00
CA ASP A 31 19.26 -4.09 4.05
C ASP A 31 19.78 -3.64 2.68
N LEU A 32 19.30 -2.50 2.18
CA LEU A 32 19.77 -1.90 0.93
C LEU A 32 21.22 -1.44 1.02
N ARG A 33 21.61 -0.82 2.14
CA ARG A 33 22.98 -0.35 2.39
C ARG A 33 23.97 -1.50 2.55
N GLU A 34 23.55 -2.60 3.17
CA GLU A 34 24.33 -3.83 3.25
C GLU A 34 24.37 -4.60 1.92
N GLY A 35 23.54 -4.21 0.94
CA GLY A 35 23.47 -4.82 -0.38
C GLY A 35 22.83 -6.21 -0.40
N LYS A 36 22.14 -6.59 0.68
CA LYS A 36 21.48 -7.89 0.86
C LYS A 36 20.21 -8.03 0.01
N ASN A 37 19.54 -6.92 -0.28
CA ASN A 37 18.22 -6.93 -0.94
C ASN A 37 18.21 -6.57 -2.43
N LYS A 38 19.37 -6.51 -3.10
CA LYS A 38 19.50 -6.15 -4.53
C LYS A 38 18.68 -7.02 -5.49
N ASP A 39 18.42 -8.26 -5.09
CA ASP A 39 17.63 -9.23 -5.86
C ASP A 39 16.21 -9.43 -5.30
N SER A 40 15.79 -8.59 -4.34
CA SER A 40 14.43 -8.65 -3.80
C SER A 40 13.40 -8.29 -4.88
N GLU A 41 12.27 -9.00 -4.90
CA GLU A 41 11.18 -8.76 -5.86
C GLU A 41 10.69 -7.30 -5.82
N ILE A 42 10.73 -6.66 -4.65
CA ILE A 42 10.35 -5.25 -4.46
C ILE A 42 11.34 -4.33 -5.19
N GLU A 43 12.64 -4.50 -4.99
CA GLU A 43 13.66 -3.69 -5.67
C GLU A 43 13.62 -3.87 -7.20
N ILE A 44 13.40 -5.11 -7.67
CA ILE A 44 13.21 -5.42 -9.09
C ILE A 44 12.01 -4.66 -9.66
N GLN A 45 10.88 -4.65 -8.95
CA GLN A 45 9.68 -3.91 -9.39
C GLN A 45 9.89 -2.39 -9.36
N ILE A 46 10.57 -1.85 -8.33
CA ILE A 46 10.93 -0.43 -8.25
C ILE A 46 11.81 -0.04 -9.43
N LYS A 47 12.91 -0.76 -9.66
CA LYS A 47 13.83 -0.50 -10.76
C LYS A 47 13.15 -0.58 -12.13
N LYS A 48 12.27 -1.56 -12.33
CA LYS A 48 11.47 -1.67 -13.56
C LYS A 48 10.53 -0.47 -13.75
N ALA A 49 9.94 0.05 -12.67
CA ALA A 49 9.10 1.24 -12.71
C ALA A 49 9.92 2.51 -13.01
N GLU A 50 11.12 2.63 -12.43
CA GLU A 50 12.05 3.72 -12.72
C GLU A 50 12.55 3.69 -14.18
N GLU A 51 12.96 2.52 -14.69
CA GLU A 51 13.33 2.32 -16.08
C GLU A 51 12.17 2.66 -17.03
N TRP A 52 10.95 2.22 -16.70
CA TRP A 52 9.75 2.60 -17.44
C TRP A 52 9.54 4.12 -17.46
N SER A 53 9.64 4.78 -16.31
CA SER A 53 9.49 6.23 -16.18
C SER A 53 10.52 6.99 -17.02
N ALA A 54 11.80 6.60 -16.93
CA ALA A 54 12.87 7.20 -17.71
C ALA A 54 12.66 7.05 -19.23
N ASN A 55 12.15 5.90 -19.67
CA ASN A 55 11.84 5.66 -21.08
C ASN A 55 10.64 6.49 -21.58
N GLN A 56 9.67 6.82 -20.72
CA GLN A 56 8.54 7.71 -21.02
C GLN A 56 8.94 9.20 -21.06
N GLU A 57 10.06 9.58 -20.46
CA GLU A 57 10.52 10.97 -20.45
C GLU A 57 11.06 11.41 -21.83
N SER A 58 11.45 10.46 -22.68
CA SER A 58 11.83 10.70 -24.08
C SER A 58 10.67 11.13 -25.00
N THR A 59 9.42 10.88 -24.60
CA THR A 59 8.20 11.28 -25.34
C THR A 59 7.47 12.47 -24.72
N ASN A 60 7.82 12.89 -23.50
CA ASN A 60 7.04 13.87 -22.72
C ASN A 60 7.69 15.25 -22.51
N THR A 61 8.82 15.57 -23.14
CA THR A 61 9.40 16.93 -23.05
C THR A 61 8.57 18.01 -23.77
N LYS A 62 7.35 17.71 -24.26
CA LYS A 62 6.48 18.68 -24.96
C LYS A 62 5.00 18.66 -24.57
N THR A 63 4.67 18.32 -23.33
CA THR A 63 3.27 18.33 -22.85
C THR A 63 3.16 18.86 -21.43
N THR A 64 3.71 20.05 -21.19
CA THR A 64 3.29 20.89 -20.07
C THR A 64 1.82 21.31 -20.27
N THR A 65 0.96 20.93 -19.33
CA THR A 65 -0.41 21.47 -19.12
C THR A 65 -1.44 21.23 -20.24
N THR A 66 -1.68 19.97 -20.60
CA THR A 66 -2.99 19.58 -21.13
C THR A 66 -3.68 18.73 -20.08
N THR A 67 -4.65 19.29 -19.37
CA THR A 67 -5.62 18.52 -18.59
C THR A 67 -6.43 17.71 -19.60
N THR A 68 -5.91 16.54 -19.99
CA THR A 68 -6.66 15.58 -20.79
C THR A 68 -7.94 15.29 -20.02
N PRO A 69 -9.13 15.58 -20.56
CA PRO A 69 -10.35 15.17 -19.90
C PRO A 69 -10.29 13.66 -19.77
N LEU A 70 -10.25 13.17 -18.53
CA LEU A 70 -10.29 11.75 -18.27
C LEU A 70 -11.60 11.21 -18.84
N ASN A 71 -11.51 10.59 -20.02
CA ASN A 71 -12.62 9.91 -20.66
C ASN A 71 -12.82 8.57 -19.96
N TYR A 72 -13.26 8.61 -18.70
CA TYR A 72 -13.62 7.42 -17.97
C TYR A 72 -14.87 6.83 -18.62
N GLN A 73 -14.70 5.70 -19.30
CA GLN A 73 -15.83 4.92 -19.79
C GLN A 73 -16.55 4.31 -18.58
N THR A 74 -17.60 4.98 -18.12
CA THR A 74 -18.43 4.44 -17.04
C THR A 74 -19.29 3.30 -17.57
N HIS A 75 -19.36 2.20 -16.84
CA HIS A 75 -20.28 1.11 -17.13
C HIS A 75 -21.73 1.64 -17.18
N PRO A 76 -22.60 1.21 -18.12
CA PRO A 76 -23.96 1.78 -18.27
C PRO A 76 -24.83 1.69 -17.00
N GLN A 77 -24.53 0.73 -16.12
CA GLN A 77 -25.20 0.51 -14.85
C GLN A 77 -24.53 1.25 -13.67
N ALA A 78 -23.38 1.90 -13.87
CA ALA A 78 -22.69 2.63 -12.82
C ALA A 78 -23.24 4.05 -12.67
N ILE A 79 -23.79 4.36 -11.49
CA ILE A 79 -24.35 5.69 -11.17
C ILE A 79 -23.37 6.43 -10.27
N TYR A 80 -22.65 7.40 -10.83
CA TYR A 80 -21.72 8.27 -10.10
C TYR A 80 -22.36 9.61 -9.73
N THR A 81 -23.50 9.58 -9.05
CA THR A 81 -24.08 10.82 -8.49
C THR A 81 -23.54 11.01 -7.08
N SER A 82 -22.93 12.16 -6.80
CA SER A 82 -22.67 12.59 -5.43
C SER A 82 -24.00 12.83 -4.71
N ARG A 83 -24.53 11.78 -4.07
CA ARG A 83 -25.70 11.89 -3.18
C ARG A 83 -25.18 12.14 -1.77
N LEU A 84 -25.70 13.18 -1.13
CA LEU A 84 -25.43 13.41 0.30
C LEU A 84 -25.99 12.21 1.09
N LEU A 85 -25.09 11.38 1.63
CA LEU A 85 -25.47 10.26 2.47
C LEU A 85 -26.00 10.79 3.81
N ASN A 86 -27.20 10.36 4.21
CA ASN A 86 -27.72 10.67 5.52
C ASN A 86 -27.11 9.71 6.55
N TYR A 87 -26.04 10.15 7.21
CA TYR A 87 -25.30 9.35 8.19
C TYR A 87 -26.16 8.87 9.38
N SER A 88 -27.22 9.59 9.74
CA SER A 88 -28.07 9.23 10.90
C SER A 88 -28.86 7.94 10.72
N LYS A 89 -29.01 7.45 9.47
CA LYS A 89 -29.75 6.22 9.15
C LYS A 89 -28.86 5.03 8.84
N LEU A 90 -27.54 5.18 8.92
CA LEU A 90 -26.61 4.09 8.62
C LEU A 90 -26.44 3.18 9.83
N PRO A 91 -26.32 1.85 9.63
CA PRO A 91 -25.95 0.94 10.70
C PRO A 91 -24.56 1.31 11.24
N LYS A 92 -24.29 0.94 12.49
CA LYS A 92 -22.94 1.09 13.05
C LYS A 92 -21.95 0.29 12.20
N PRO A 93 -20.74 0.81 11.94
CA PRO A 93 -19.67 0.05 11.32
C PRO A 93 -19.45 -1.26 12.08
N LYS A 94 -19.33 -2.37 11.35
CA LYS A 94 -19.07 -3.71 11.90
C LYS A 94 -18.02 -4.39 11.04
N ASN A 95 -17.06 -5.04 11.68
CA ASN A 95 -16.13 -5.93 10.99
C ASN A 95 -16.86 -7.18 10.49
N GLU A 96 -16.30 -7.81 9.47
CA GLU A 96 -16.68 -9.16 9.09
C GLU A 96 -16.37 -10.17 10.22
N GLU A 97 -16.99 -11.34 10.17
CA GLU A 97 -16.91 -12.35 11.24
C GLU A 97 -15.48 -12.91 11.41
N ASN A 98 -14.76 -13.04 10.30
CA ASN A 98 -13.39 -13.54 10.17
C ASN A 98 -12.29 -12.48 10.34
N PHE A 99 -12.65 -11.20 10.51
CA PHE A 99 -11.70 -10.08 10.45
C PHE A 99 -10.46 -10.29 11.33
N GLU A 100 -10.66 -10.75 12.57
CA GLU A 100 -9.57 -10.95 13.52
C GLU A 100 -8.59 -12.04 13.05
N ARG A 101 -9.11 -13.13 12.48
CA ARG A 101 -8.30 -14.23 11.94
C ARG A 101 -7.49 -13.76 10.74
N GLU A 102 -8.13 -13.06 9.80
CA GLU A 102 -7.45 -12.54 8.61
C GLU A 102 -6.38 -11.52 8.98
N LEU A 103 -6.67 -10.66 9.97
CA LEU A 103 -5.71 -9.70 10.48
C LEU A 103 -4.50 -10.39 11.12
N GLU A 104 -4.72 -11.45 11.88
CA GLU A 104 -3.65 -12.26 12.49
C GLU A 104 -2.81 -12.98 11.42
N GLU A 105 -3.45 -13.65 10.45
CA GLU A 105 -2.77 -14.34 9.35
C GLU A 105 -1.92 -13.38 8.52
N LEU A 106 -2.46 -12.21 8.19
CA LEU A 106 -1.74 -11.16 7.46
C LEU A 106 -0.53 -10.66 8.26
N THR A 107 -0.70 -10.42 9.57
CA THR A 107 0.39 -9.96 10.44
C THR A 107 1.51 -10.99 10.54
N LYS A 108 1.15 -12.28 10.65
CA LYS A 108 2.12 -13.38 10.63
C LYS A 108 2.86 -13.45 9.29
N SER A 109 2.14 -13.34 8.17
CA SER A 109 2.74 -13.35 6.83
C SER A 109 3.76 -12.23 6.66
N PHE A 110 3.46 -11.01 7.11
CA PHE A 110 4.41 -9.89 7.07
C PHE A 110 5.62 -10.13 7.97
N SER A 111 5.41 -10.63 9.20
CA SER A 111 6.54 -10.95 10.10
C SER A 111 7.45 -12.04 9.53
N HIS A 112 6.89 -13.02 8.82
CA HIS A 112 7.67 -14.05 8.17
C HIS A 112 8.54 -13.47 7.07
N ILE A 113 7.98 -12.62 6.19
CA ILE A 113 8.73 -11.94 5.12
C ILE A 113 9.93 -11.16 5.68
N ILE A 114 9.71 -10.42 6.78
CA ILE A 114 10.78 -9.64 7.42
C ILE A 114 11.85 -10.58 7.98
N ASN A 115 11.48 -11.63 8.70
CA ASN A 115 12.46 -12.51 9.35
C ASN A 115 13.18 -13.47 8.37
N THR A 116 12.57 -13.87 7.26
CA THR A 116 13.18 -14.84 6.32
C THR A 116 14.30 -14.25 5.47
N ASN A 117 14.44 -12.92 5.42
CA ASN A 117 15.59 -12.30 4.77
C ASN A 117 16.87 -12.43 5.64
N ASP A 118 16.74 -12.76 6.93
CA ASP A 118 17.87 -12.96 7.85
C ASP A 118 18.44 -14.40 7.82
N ASP A 119 17.75 -15.37 7.19
CA ASP A 119 18.16 -16.78 7.14
C ASP A 119 18.86 -17.19 5.82
N ILE A 120 19.35 -16.24 5.02
CA ILE A 120 20.32 -16.53 3.92
C ILE A 120 21.75 -16.40 4.47
N ASP A 121 22.04 -17.14 5.52
CA ASP A 121 23.39 -17.57 5.84
C ASP A 121 23.30 -19.07 6.11
N GLU A 122 23.83 -19.87 5.19
CA GLU A 122 24.58 -21.12 5.41
C GLU A 122 24.36 -22.18 4.29
N PHE A 123 25.31 -22.19 3.34
CA PHE A 123 25.71 -23.21 2.32
C PHE A 123 24.83 -23.56 1.11
#